data_AF-A0A1Y3TW36-F1
#
_entry.id   AF-A0A1Y3TW36-F1
#
_cell.length_a   1.000
_cell.length_b   1.000
_cell.length_c   1.000
_cell.angle_alpha   90.00
_cell.angle_beta   90.00
_cell.angle_gamma   90.00
#
_symmetry.space_group_name_H-M   'P 1'
#
loop_
_entity.id
_entity.type
_entity.pdbx_description
1 polymer ?
#
loop_
_entity_poly.entity_id
_entity_poly.type
_entity_poly.pdbx_seq_one_letter_code
_entity_poly.pdbx_strand_id
1 'polypeptide(L)'
;MEQRIQEEQLEKMRLKAKNLEKVVIVLSVVMLLVYIAIGYLLATQENGIGTLSGMKAVIFIAEIIFVVAVVAVGTGLLLWLIIVKHAYDKFNLSFKSKDVLQVINAIDGFEKLQYVPKGGFTWDDVRNAAAVNCGDKRYYDSEDLLMGEYENIRFQISDVCTRKMVRMSKKNRVEEIFSGQMICLDQFDDTKRSNGHIQIFEKKLYVQHDWLEG
;
A
#
# COMPACT_ATOMS: atom_id res chain seq x y z
N MET A 1 7.38 -30.64 -1.89
CA MET A 1 6.12 -30.51 -2.66
C MET A 1 5.50 -29.13 -2.45
N GLU A 2 5.56 -28.61 -1.23
CA GLU A 2 5.03 -27.27 -0.84
C GLU A 2 5.73 -26.09 -1.55
N GLN A 3 7.05 -26.12 -1.75
CA GLN A 3 7.76 -25.08 -2.52
C GLN A 3 7.25 -24.92 -3.96
N ARG A 4 6.94 -26.03 -4.66
CA ARG A 4 6.37 -25.97 -6.02
C ARG A 4 4.95 -25.40 -6.02
N ILE A 5 4.17 -25.67 -4.97
CA ILE A 5 2.80 -25.16 -4.83
C ILE A 5 2.85 -23.63 -4.59
N GLN A 6 3.82 -23.13 -3.83
CA GLN A 6 4.04 -21.69 -3.65
C GLN A 6 4.47 -20.98 -4.94
N GLU A 7 5.43 -21.54 -5.68
CA GLU A 7 5.87 -20.98 -6.97
C GLU A 7 4.72 -20.92 -8.00
N GLU A 8 3.91 -21.97 -8.11
CA GLU A 8 2.74 -21.98 -9.00
C GLU A 8 1.68 -20.94 -8.60
N GLN A 9 1.45 -20.70 -7.31
CA GLN A 9 0.53 -19.67 -6.84
C GLN A 9 1.07 -18.27 -7.13
N LEU A 10 2.38 -18.06 -6.94
CA LEU A 10 3.05 -16.80 -7.27
C LEU A 10 2.97 -16.49 -8.77
N GLU A 11 3.22 -17.48 -9.62
CA GLU A 11 3.08 -17.35 -11.06
C GLU A 11 1.63 -17.06 -11.47
N LYS A 12 0.65 -17.74 -10.87
CA LYS A 12 -0.78 -17.45 -11.11
C LYS A 12 -1.14 -16.02 -10.75
N MET A 13 -0.62 -15.49 -9.66
CA MET A 13 -0.90 -14.10 -9.26
C MET A 13 -0.21 -13.08 -10.18
N ARG A 14 1.04 -13.33 -10.59
CA ARG A 14 1.74 -12.52 -11.61
C ARG A 14 1.02 -12.55 -12.95
N LEU A 15 0.55 -13.73 -13.38
CA LEU A 15 -0.21 -13.91 -14.62
C LEU A 15 -1.54 -13.16 -14.54
N LYS A 16 -2.21 -13.17 -13.38
CA LYS A 16 -3.46 -12.44 -13.16
C LYS A 16 -3.24 -10.92 -13.24
N ALA A 17 -2.16 -10.41 -12.65
CA ALA A 17 -1.80 -8.99 -12.75
C ALA A 17 -1.49 -8.57 -14.20
N LYS A 18 -0.68 -9.37 -14.92
CA LYS A 18 -0.40 -9.14 -16.35
C LYS A 18 -1.65 -9.24 -17.22
N ASN A 19 -2.56 -10.15 -16.90
CA ASN A 19 -3.83 -10.28 -17.63
C ASN A 19 -4.76 -9.09 -17.36
N LEU A 20 -4.78 -8.56 -16.13
CA LEU A 20 -5.51 -7.33 -15.80
C LEU A 20 -4.95 -6.12 -16.57
N GLU A 21 -3.63 -5.98 -16.63
CA GLU A 21 -2.97 -4.93 -17.44
C GLU A 21 -3.35 -5.06 -18.92
N LYS A 22 -3.29 -6.27 -19.49
CA LYS A 22 -3.74 -6.54 -20.86
C LYS A 22 -5.20 -6.18 -21.07
N VAL A 23 -6.09 -6.51 -20.14
CA VAL A 23 -7.52 -6.17 -20.21
C VAL A 23 -7.72 -4.66 -20.22
N VAL A 24 -6.99 -3.92 -19.38
CA VAL A 24 -7.06 -2.44 -19.33
C VAL A 24 -6.58 -1.82 -20.64
N ILE A 25 -5.49 -2.33 -21.22
CA ILE A 25 -4.99 -1.88 -22.52
C ILE A 25 -6.04 -2.12 -23.62
N VAL A 26 -6.59 -3.34 -23.69
CA VAL A 26 -7.62 -3.69 -24.68
C VAL A 26 -8.85 -2.80 -24.51
N LEU A 27 -9.33 -2.60 -23.29
CA LEU A 27 -10.47 -1.75 -23.00
C LEU A 27 -10.21 -0.29 -23.42
N SER A 28 -9.01 0.23 -23.15
CA SER A 28 -8.61 1.59 -23.52
C SER A 28 -8.56 1.77 -25.04
N VAL A 29 -8.06 0.77 -25.78
CA VAL A 29 -8.05 0.78 -27.25
C VAL A 29 -9.48 0.73 -27.81
N VAL A 30 -10.36 -0.08 -27.24
CA VAL A 30 -11.78 -0.14 -27.65
C VAL A 30 -12.45 1.22 -27.43
N MET A 31 -12.23 1.87 -26.28
CA MET A 31 -12.78 3.19 -25.99
C MET A 31 -12.24 4.26 -26.95
N LEU A 32 -10.96 4.21 -27.31
CA LEU A 32 -10.37 5.11 -28.31
C LEU A 32 -11.10 5.00 -29.65
N LEU A 33 -11.36 3.78 -30.14
CA LEU A 33 -12.09 3.55 -31.39
C LEU A 33 -13.52 4.12 -31.33
N VAL A 34 -14.19 3.96 -30.19
CA VAL A 34 -15.51 4.56 -29.95
C VAL A 34 -15.45 6.08 -30.01
N TYR A 35 -14.45 6.72 -29.38
CA TYR A 35 -14.30 8.18 -29.44
C TYR A 35 -13.98 8.70 -30.85
N ILE A 36 -13.19 7.96 -31.63
CA ILE A 36 -12.94 8.28 -33.04
C ILE A 36 -14.24 8.21 -33.86
N ALA A 37 -15.05 7.16 -33.65
CA ALA A 37 -16.33 7.02 -34.34
C ALA A 37 -17.32 8.14 -33.95
N ILE A 38 -17.39 8.52 -32.67
CA ILE A 38 -18.19 9.64 -32.19
C ILE A 38 -17.67 10.97 -32.77
N GLY A 39 -16.36 11.19 -32.78
CA GLY A 39 -15.75 12.37 -33.38
C GLY A 39 -16.06 12.50 -34.87
N TYR A 40 -16.06 11.39 -35.60
CA TYR A 40 -16.45 11.34 -37.01
C TYR A 40 -17.95 11.63 -37.23
N LEU A 41 -18.82 11.09 -36.38
CA LEU A 41 -20.26 11.38 -36.43
C LEU A 41 -20.55 12.86 -36.15
N LEU A 42 -19.87 13.46 -35.17
CA LEU A 42 -19.97 14.90 -34.87
C LEU A 42 -19.46 15.76 -36.03
N ALA A 43 -18.41 15.31 -36.71
CA ALA A 43 -17.85 16.01 -37.87
C ALA A 43 -18.77 16.00 -39.10
N THR A 44 -19.62 14.97 -39.24
CA THR A 44 -20.51 14.75 -40.39
C THR A 44 -21.97 15.20 -40.17
N GLN A 45 -22.30 15.69 -38.97
CA GLN A 45 -23.63 16.23 -38.66
C GLN A 45 -23.96 17.48 -39.51
N GLU A 46 -25.25 17.84 -39.66
CA GLU A 46 -25.73 18.97 -40.48
C GLU A 46 -25.10 20.34 -40.13
N ASN A 47 -24.61 20.52 -38.88
CA ASN A 47 -23.87 21.69 -38.42
C ASN A 47 -22.33 21.51 -38.47
N GLY A 48 -21.86 20.44 -39.09
CA GLY A 48 -20.46 20.01 -39.15
C GLY A 48 -19.68 20.60 -40.33
N ILE A 49 -18.71 19.85 -40.84
CA ILE A 49 -17.73 20.34 -41.84
C ILE A 49 -18.43 20.80 -43.14
N GLY A 50 -19.60 20.24 -43.47
CA GLY A 50 -20.35 20.54 -44.71
C GLY A 50 -20.95 21.95 -44.80
N THR A 51 -21.11 22.66 -43.68
CA THR A 51 -21.68 24.03 -43.65
C THR A 51 -20.63 25.12 -43.42
N LEU A 52 -19.37 24.75 -43.15
CA LEU A 52 -18.27 25.66 -42.85
C LEU A 52 -17.26 25.71 -44.01
N SER A 53 -17.01 26.88 -44.58
CA SER A 53 -16.02 27.05 -45.64
C SER A 53 -14.66 27.55 -45.13
N GLY A 54 -13.57 26.99 -45.65
CA GLY A 54 -12.20 27.50 -45.47
C GLY A 54 -11.63 27.29 -44.06
N MET A 55 -11.03 28.34 -43.50
CA MET A 55 -10.24 28.26 -42.25
C MET A 55 -11.05 27.81 -41.02
N LYS A 56 -12.37 28.06 -40.98
CA LYS A 56 -13.22 27.65 -39.85
C LYS A 56 -13.44 26.14 -39.79
N ALA A 57 -13.50 25.45 -40.94
CA ALA A 57 -13.60 23.99 -41.00
C ALA A 57 -12.34 23.32 -40.45
N VAL A 58 -11.17 23.87 -40.76
CA VAL A 58 -9.87 23.37 -40.27
C VAL A 58 -9.79 23.49 -38.75
N ILE A 59 -10.21 24.63 -38.19
CA ILE A 59 -10.22 24.86 -36.74
C ILE A 59 -11.18 23.88 -36.04
N PHE A 60 -12.37 23.66 -36.60
CA PHE A 60 -13.37 22.74 -36.05
C PHE A 60 -12.88 21.28 -36.01
N ILE A 61 -12.21 20.83 -37.08
CA ILE A 61 -11.61 19.48 -37.13
C ILE A 61 -10.49 19.36 -36.07
N ALA A 62 -9.63 20.38 -35.96
CA ALA A 62 -8.55 20.39 -34.97
C ALA A 62 -9.10 20.34 -33.53
N GLU A 63 -10.19 21.04 -33.25
CA GLU A 63 -10.87 21.03 -31.95
C GLU A 63 -11.45 19.65 -31.62
N ILE A 64 -12.13 18.98 -32.56
CA ILE A 64 -12.64 17.62 -32.37
C ILE A 64 -11.51 16.63 -32.08
N ILE A 65 -10.42 16.70 -32.85
CA ILE A 65 -9.25 15.83 -32.65
C ILE A 65 -8.65 16.05 -31.26
N PHE A 66 -8.52 17.31 -30.85
CA PHE A 66 -8.00 17.67 -29.53
C PHE A 66 -8.87 17.14 -28.39
N VAL A 67 -10.20 17.33 -28.49
CA VAL A 67 -11.16 16.83 -27.50
C VAL A 67 -11.11 15.31 -27.40
N VAL A 68 -11.11 14.61 -28.54
CA VAL A 68 -11.00 13.14 -28.58
C VAL A 68 -9.70 12.65 -27.94
N ALA A 69 -8.57 13.32 -28.22
CA ALA A 69 -7.28 12.97 -27.62
C ALA A 69 -7.28 13.16 -26.10
N VAL A 70 -7.79 14.29 -25.60
CA VAL A 70 -7.83 14.58 -24.15
C VAL A 70 -8.74 13.59 -23.42
N VAL A 71 -9.91 13.28 -23.97
CA VAL A 71 -10.87 12.33 -23.37
C VAL A 71 -10.31 10.90 -23.37
N ALA A 72 -9.63 10.49 -24.44
CA ALA A 72 -9.00 9.17 -24.52
C ALA A 72 -7.88 9.00 -23.47
N VAL A 73 -7.00 10.01 -23.33
CA VAL A 73 -5.92 9.99 -22.34
C VAL A 73 -6.49 10.00 -20.92
N GLY A 74 -7.47 10.87 -20.64
CA GLY A 74 -8.10 10.95 -19.33
C GLY A 74 -8.79 9.65 -18.91
N THR A 75 -9.52 9.01 -19.83
CA THR A 75 -10.19 7.72 -19.54
C THR A 75 -9.21 6.55 -19.39
N GLY A 76 -8.13 6.50 -20.18
CA GLY A 76 -7.07 5.51 -20.00
C GLY A 76 -6.37 5.62 -18.64
N LEU A 77 -6.04 6.84 -18.20
CA LEU A 77 -5.46 7.09 -16.88
C LEU A 77 -6.42 6.72 -15.75
N LEU A 78 -7.71 7.04 -15.90
CA LEU A 78 -8.73 6.72 -14.90
C LEU A 78 -8.95 5.20 -14.77
N LEU A 79 -9.00 4.48 -15.89
CA LEU A 79 -9.06 3.02 -15.90
C LEU A 79 -7.83 2.38 -15.26
N TRP A 80 -6.64 2.91 -15.54
CA TRP A 80 -5.41 2.46 -14.88
C TRP A 80 -5.47 2.66 -13.37
N LEU A 81 -5.87 3.86 -12.91
CA LEU A 81 -5.95 4.17 -11.49
C LEU A 81 -7.01 3.34 -10.76
N ILE A 82 -8.16 3.05 -11.37
CA ILE A 82 -9.21 2.25 -10.73
C ILE A 82 -8.84 0.77 -10.75
N ILE A 83 -8.46 0.22 -11.90
CA ILE A 83 -8.32 -1.22 -12.07
C ILE A 83 -6.95 -1.69 -11.60
N VAL A 84 -5.87 -1.05 -12.04
CA VAL A 84 -4.51 -1.49 -11.72
C VAL A 84 -4.18 -1.18 -10.27
N LYS A 85 -4.45 0.03 -9.78
CA LYS A 85 -4.13 0.37 -8.38
C LYS A 85 -4.95 -0.46 -7.39
N HIS A 86 -6.27 -0.61 -7.61
CA HIS A 86 -7.11 -1.40 -6.72
C HIS A 86 -6.77 -2.90 -6.77
N ALA A 87 -6.43 -3.43 -7.95
CA ALA A 87 -5.96 -4.81 -8.07
C ALA A 87 -4.58 -5.00 -7.44
N TYR A 88 -3.69 -4.02 -7.55
CA TYR A 88 -2.34 -4.06 -6.98
C TYR A 88 -2.38 -3.94 -5.46
N ASP A 89 -3.22 -3.06 -4.91
CA ASP A 89 -3.42 -2.94 -3.46
C ASP A 89 -4.01 -4.23 -2.89
N LYS A 90 -5.00 -4.81 -3.58
CA LYS A 90 -5.60 -6.11 -3.20
C LYS A 90 -4.61 -7.26 -3.34
N PHE A 91 -3.75 -7.23 -4.36
CA PHE A 91 -2.66 -8.19 -4.55
C PHE A 91 -1.60 -8.05 -3.47
N ASN A 92 -1.17 -6.83 -3.14
CA ASN A 92 -0.14 -6.57 -2.14
C ASN A 92 -0.61 -6.99 -0.74
N LEU A 93 -1.88 -6.69 -0.39
CA LEU A 93 -2.51 -7.21 0.83
C LEU A 93 -2.57 -8.73 0.84
N SER A 94 -2.96 -9.35 -0.28
CA SER A 94 -3.06 -10.81 -0.38
C SER A 94 -1.69 -11.50 -0.34
N PHE A 95 -0.69 -10.96 -1.01
CA PHE A 95 0.69 -11.43 -1.05
C PHE A 95 1.34 -11.36 0.34
N LYS A 96 1.21 -10.20 1.02
CA LYS A 96 1.74 -10.01 2.37
C LYS A 96 1.06 -10.91 3.39
N SER A 97 -0.24 -11.19 3.23
CA SER A 97 -1.00 -12.10 4.10
C SER A 97 -0.78 -13.60 3.86
N LYS A 98 -0.46 -14.02 2.63
CA LYS A 98 -0.39 -15.46 2.29
C LYS A 98 1.03 -15.97 2.20
N ASP A 99 1.95 -15.21 1.62
CA ASP A 99 3.28 -15.73 1.32
C ASP A 99 4.24 -15.51 2.49
N VAL A 100 4.20 -14.35 3.15
CA VAL A 100 5.07 -14.08 4.32
C VAL A 100 4.67 -14.94 5.51
N LEU A 101 3.36 -15.03 5.81
CA LEU A 101 2.85 -15.87 6.90
C LEU A 101 3.13 -17.35 6.68
N GLN A 102 3.00 -17.86 5.45
CA GLN A 102 3.24 -19.27 5.15
C GLN A 102 4.73 -19.63 5.28
N VAL A 103 5.65 -18.73 4.89
CA VAL A 103 7.09 -18.94 5.08
C VAL A 103 7.48 -18.89 6.56
N ILE A 104 6.88 -17.99 7.36
CA ILE A 104 7.18 -17.90 8.80
C ILE A 104 6.52 -19.06 9.58
N ASN A 105 5.30 -19.48 9.22
CA ASN A 105 4.63 -20.64 9.80
C ASN A 105 5.33 -21.96 9.48
N ALA A 106 6.16 -22.01 8.43
CA ALA A 106 6.97 -23.18 8.08
C ALA A 106 8.23 -23.33 8.96
N ILE A 107 8.50 -22.36 9.84
CA ILE A 107 9.56 -22.44 10.86
C ILE A 107 8.96 -23.17 12.07
N ASP A 108 9.61 -24.24 12.52
CA ASP A 108 9.21 -24.97 13.73
C ASP A 108 9.08 -24.01 14.93
N GLY A 109 7.94 -24.09 15.63
CA GLY A 109 7.62 -23.24 16.78
C GLY A 109 6.80 -21.98 16.45
N PHE A 110 6.55 -21.67 15.18
CA PHE A 110 5.81 -20.47 14.75
C PHE A 110 4.47 -20.79 14.06
N GLU A 111 3.87 -21.95 14.34
CA GLU A 111 2.69 -22.46 13.64
C GLU A 111 1.42 -21.59 13.79
N LYS A 112 1.36 -20.72 14.81
CA LYS A 112 0.19 -19.89 15.13
C LYS A 112 0.39 -18.40 14.80
N LEU A 113 1.16 -18.03 13.77
CA LEU A 113 1.24 -16.61 13.40
C LEU A 113 -0.02 -16.08 12.73
N GLN A 114 -0.32 -14.83 13.08
CA GLN A 114 -1.35 -14.00 12.50
C GLN A 114 -0.76 -12.63 12.14
N TYR A 115 -1.08 -12.15 10.96
CA TYR A 115 -0.67 -10.83 10.48
C TYR A 115 -1.90 -9.96 10.28
N VAL A 116 -1.92 -8.81 10.94
CA VAL A 116 -3.03 -7.84 10.88
C VAL A 116 -2.51 -6.54 10.25
N PRO A 117 -2.86 -6.24 8.99
CA PRO A 117 -2.41 -5.03 8.32
C PRO A 117 -3.00 -3.79 9.02
N LYS A 118 -2.16 -2.78 9.27
CA LYS A 118 -2.49 -1.57 10.05
C LYS A 118 -3.12 -1.85 11.42
N GLY A 119 -2.86 -3.03 11.97
CA GLY A 119 -3.33 -3.44 13.29
C GLY A 119 -2.35 -3.13 14.41
N GLY A 120 -1.28 -2.36 14.15
CA GLY A 120 -0.20 -2.08 15.09
C GLY A 120 -0.67 -1.53 16.44
N PHE A 121 0.26 -1.45 17.40
CA PHE A 121 -0.04 -0.97 18.74
C PHE A 121 -0.75 0.39 18.70
N THR A 122 -1.67 0.63 19.64
CA THR A 122 -2.31 1.93 19.77
C THR A 122 -1.45 2.85 20.64
N TRP A 123 -1.67 4.15 20.52
CA TRP A 123 -0.99 5.11 21.39
C TRP A 123 -1.24 4.85 22.89
N ASP A 124 -2.45 4.39 23.23
CA ASP A 124 -2.79 4.07 24.63
C ASP A 124 -2.05 2.80 25.09
N ASP A 125 -1.85 1.80 24.22
CA ASP A 125 -1.05 0.61 24.54
C ASP A 125 0.41 0.98 24.83
N VAL A 126 1.03 1.78 23.94
CA VAL A 126 2.42 2.22 24.11
C VAL A 126 2.58 3.12 25.34
N ARG A 127 1.58 3.95 25.65
CA ARG A 127 1.58 4.81 26.83
C ARG A 127 1.42 4.03 28.13
N ASN A 128 0.50 3.09 28.17
CA ASN A 128 0.24 2.26 29.36
C ASN A 128 1.40 1.30 29.64
N ALA A 129 2.07 0.84 28.58
CA ALA A 129 3.31 0.09 28.66
C ALA A 129 4.46 0.89 29.29
N ALA A 130 4.41 2.24 29.24
CA ALA A 130 5.48 3.15 29.65
C ALA A 130 6.86 2.81 29.07
N ALA A 131 6.88 2.12 27.92
CA ALA A 131 8.09 1.54 27.35
C ALA A 131 8.89 2.59 26.53
N VAL A 132 8.19 3.48 25.82
CA VAL A 132 8.78 4.62 25.10
C VAL A 132 8.03 5.91 25.39
N ASN A 133 8.70 7.06 25.20
CA ASN A 133 8.05 8.35 25.31
C ASN A 133 7.04 8.54 24.17
N CYS A 134 5.76 8.64 24.49
CA CYS A 134 4.67 8.54 23.53
C CYS A 134 4.31 9.86 22.81
N GLY A 135 4.91 10.98 23.22
CA GLY A 135 4.60 12.28 22.62
C GLY A 135 3.11 12.63 22.63
N ASP A 136 2.65 13.31 21.57
CA ASP A 136 1.24 13.67 21.41
C ASP A 136 0.50 12.60 20.59
N LYS A 137 -0.68 12.16 21.05
CA LYS A 137 -1.54 11.17 20.36
C LYS A 137 -1.83 11.51 18.89
N ARG A 138 -1.83 12.80 18.53
CA ARG A 138 -2.10 13.28 17.16
C ARG A 138 -0.98 12.99 16.16
N TYR A 139 0.24 12.73 16.62
CA TYR A 139 1.41 12.49 15.76
C TYR A 139 1.98 11.08 15.93
N TYR A 140 1.20 10.20 16.56
CA TYR A 140 1.48 8.78 16.70
C TYR A 140 1.15 8.03 15.41
N ASP A 141 2.01 7.08 15.06
CA ASP A 141 1.81 6.20 13.90
C ASP A 141 2.31 4.79 14.26
N SER A 142 1.61 3.77 13.76
CA SER A 142 2.00 2.37 13.91
C SER A 142 1.75 1.62 12.61
N GLU A 143 2.62 0.67 12.32
CA GLU A 143 2.55 -0.10 11.08
C GLU A 143 1.66 -1.35 11.25
N ASP A 144 2.06 -2.44 10.61
CA ASP A 144 1.35 -3.70 10.67
C ASP A 144 1.66 -4.43 11.98
N LEU A 145 0.74 -5.29 12.40
CA LEU A 145 0.89 -6.11 13.60
C LEU A 145 1.14 -7.56 13.21
N LEU A 146 2.20 -8.14 13.77
CA LEU A 146 2.49 -9.56 13.68
C LEU A 146 2.30 -10.17 15.06
N MET A 147 1.39 -11.13 15.19
CA MET A 147 1.13 -11.83 16.45
C MET A 147 1.35 -13.32 16.27
N GLY A 148 1.67 -14.02 17.33
CA GLY A 148 1.78 -15.47 17.29
C GLY A 148 1.96 -16.07 18.67
N GLU A 149 2.28 -17.36 18.67
CA GLU A 149 2.63 -18.12 19.86
C GLU A 149 3.90 -18.89 19.54
N TYR A 150 4.93 -18.72 20.36
CA TYR A 150 6.19 -19.46 20.29
C TYR A 150 6.43 -20.14 21.64
N GLU A 151 6.58 -21.46 21.65
CA GLU A 151 6.79 -22.26 22.88
C GLU A 151 5.78 -21.93 24.01
N ASN A 152 4.48 -21.79 23.68
CA ASN A 152 3.38 -21.36 24.56
C ASN A 152 3.43 -19.91 25.07
N ILE A 153 4.34 -19.08 24.58
CA ILE A 153 4.39 -17.64 24.87
C ILE A 153 3.75 -16.89 23.70
N ARG A 154 2.69 -16.14 23.99
CA ARG A 154 2.07 -15.28 22.96
C ARG A 154 2.91 -14.03 22.79
N PHE A 155 3.13 -13.64 21.53
CA PHE A 155 3.88 -12.43 21.21
C PHE A 155 3.12 -11.56 20.23
N GLN A 156 3.42 -10.27 20.27
CA GLN A 156 2.95 -9.25 19.35
C GLN A 156 4.12 -8.34 18.96
N ILE A 157 4.29 -8.07 17.68
CA ILE A 157 5.39 -7.27 17.12
C ILE A 157 4.80 -6.22 16.19
N SER A 158 5.21 -4.97 16.37
CA SER A 158 4.84 -3.89 15.46
C SER A 158 5.85 -2.75 15.54
N ASP A 159 6.04 -2.06 14.42
CA ASP A 159 6.85 -0.85 14.35
C ASP A 159 6.01 0.34 14.78
N VAL A 160 6.54 1.14 15.72
CA VAL A 160 5.86 2.30 16.31
C VAL A 160 6.69 3.56 16.12
N CYS A 161 6.03 4.65 15.76
CA CYS A 161 6.63 5.96 15.64
C CYS A 161 5.87 6.98 16.49
N THR A 162 6.60 7.62 17.41
CA THR A 162 6.07 8.64 18.31
C THR A 162 6.72 9.98 17.98
N ARG A 163 5.91 11.04 17.98
CA ARG A 163 6.37 12.39 17.67
C ARG A 163 5.71 13.41 18.59
N LYS A 164 6.35 14.56 18.76
CA LYS A 164 5.83 15.66 19.57
C LYS A 164 5.97 16.99 18.84
N MET A 165 5.02 17.88 19.10
CA MET A 165 5.13 19.25 18.63
C MET A 165 6.09 20.05 19.50
N VAL A 166 7.17 20.56 18.91
CA VAL A 166 8.08 21.50 19.54
C VAL A 166 7.80 22.90 19.03
N ARG A 167 7.40 23.78 19.94
CA ARG A 167 7.15 25.19 19.66
C ARG A 167 8.48 25.94 19.73
N MET A 168 9.02 26.36 18.58
CA MET A 168 10.12 27.33 18.56
C MET A 168 9.55 28.72 18.29
N SER A 169 10.23 29.75 18.82
CA SER A 169 9.76 31.15 18.89
C SER A 169 9.24 31.76 17.57
N LYS A 170 9.56 31.16 16.41
CA LYS A 170 9.07 31.58 15.08
C LYS A 170 8.36 30.49 14.26
N LYS A 171 8.49 29.20 14.61
CA LYS A 171 7.88 28.08 13.86
C LYS A 171 7.61 26.88 14.78
N ASN A 172 6.49 26.21 14.53
CA ASN A 172 6.20 24.90 15.13
C ASN A 172 6.86 23.81 14.28
N ARG A 173 7.54 22.85 14.91
CA ARG A 173 8.11 21.69 14.23
C ARG A 173 7.65 20.41 14.93
N VAL A 174 7.22 19.42 14.15
CA VAL A 174 7.01 18.07 14.65
C VAL A 174 8.36 17.38 14.70
N GLU A 175 8.76 16.94 15.89
CA GLU A 175 10.01 16.22 16.12
C GLU A 175 9.72 14.77 16.48
N GLU A 176 10.49 13.85 15.88
CA GLU A 176 10.41 12.43 16.18
C GLU A 176 11.06 12.17 17.54
N ILE A 177 10.30 11.52 18.42
CA ILE A 177 10.80 11.13 19.75
C ILE A 177 11.35 9.72 19.71
N PHE A 178 10.63 8.81 19.06
CA PHE A 178 11.01 7.41 18.94
C PHE A 178 10.49 6.82 17.62
N SER A 179 11.31 5.99 16.99
CA SER A 179 10.95 5.19 15.82
C SER A 179 11.69 3.87 15.90
N GLY A 180 10.95 2.77 16.00
CA GLY A 180 11.54 1.46 16.20
C GLY A 180 10.50 0.36 16.37
N GLN A 181 11.01 -0.86 16.49
CA GLN A 181 10.20 -2.05 16.65
C GLN A 181 9.90 -2.29 18.12
N MET A 182 8.65 -2.62 18.42
CA MET A 182 8.19 -3.01 19.74
C MET A 182 7.72 -4.46 19.71
N ILE A 183 8.19 -5.27 20.66
CA ILE A 183 7.77 -6.66 20.87
C ILE A 183 7.12 -6.75 22.25
N CYS A 184 5.89 -7.24 22.32
CA CYS A 184 5.18 -7.53 23.57
C CYS A 184 5.05 -9.04 23.72
N LEU A 185 5.45 -9.59 24.86
CA LEU A 185 5.34 -11.00 25.22
C LEU A 185 4.34 -11.16 26.36
N ASP A 186 3.21 -11.83 26.11
CA ASP A 186 2.21 -12.12 27.13
C ASP A 186 2.56 -13.44 27.82
N GLN A 187 3.10 -13.36 29.04
CA GLN A 187 3.27 -14.51 29.91
C GLN A 187 2.06 -14.61 30.84
N PHE A 188 1.23 -15.64 30.65
CA PHE A 188 0.20 -16.00 31.62
C PHE A 188 0.84 -16.94 32.64
N ASP A 189 1.04 -16.48 33.87
CA ASP A 189 1.20 -17.35 35.03
C ASP A 189 -0.16 -17.41 35.73
N ASP A 190 -0.68 -18.62 35.97
CA ASP A 190 -2.03 -18.92 36.50
C ASP A 190 -2.31 -18.33 37.89
N THR A 191 -1.34 -17.62 38.48
CA THR A 191 -1.45 -17.05 39.82
C THR A 191 -1.22 -15.54 39.91
N LYS A 192 -0.72 -14.85 38.87
CA LYS A 192 -0.45 -13.41 38.93
C LYS A 192 -0.60 -12.69 37.58
N ARG A 193 -1.28 -11.54 37.64
CA ARG A 193 -1.22 -10.47 36.63
C ARG A 193 0.23 -9.98 36.49
N SER A 194 1.03 -10.55 35.59
CA SER A 194 2.25 -9.88 35.13
C SER A 194 2.01 -9.24 33.78
N ASN A 195 2.27 -7.94 33.73
CA ASN A 195 2.41 -7.15 32.51
C ASN A 195 3.42 -7.84 31.60
N GLY A 196 3.06 -8.02 30.34
CA GLY A 196 3.93 -8.62 29.35
C GLY A 196 5.30 -7.96 29.29
N HIS A 197 6.32 -8.73 28.89
CA HIS A 197 7.65 -8.16 28.67
C HIS A 197 7.63 -7.35 27.36
N ILE A 198 8.07 -6.10 27.42
CA ILE A 198 8.15 -5.23 26.24
C ILE A 198 9.61 -4.96 25.92
N GLN A 199 10.03 -5.36 24.73
CA GLN A 199 11.36 -5.09 24.19
C GLN A 199 11.26 -4.09 23.05
N ILE A 200 12.21 -3.15 23.02
CA ILE A 200 12.23 -2.04 22.07
C ILE A 200 13.55 -2.05 21.33
N PHE A 201 13.49 -1.98 20.00
CA PHE A 201 14.65 -1.90 19.13
C PHE A 201 14.63 -0.57 18.37
N GLU A 202 15.64 0.27 18.57
CA GLU A 202 15.80 1.48 17.75
C GLU A 202 16.26 1.11 16.34
N LYS A 203 15.59 1.67 15.33
CA LYS A 203 15.91 1.42 13.91
C LYS A 203 17.33 1.86 13.52
N LYS A 204 17.95 2.75 14.30
CA LYS A 204 19.31 3.28 14.06
C LYS A 204 20.41 2.21 14.14
N LEU A 205 20.17 1.07 14.80
CA LEU A 205 21.15 -0.01 14.94
C LEU A 205 21.42 -0.79 13.65
N TYR A 206 20.51 -0.74 12.66
CA TYR A 206 20.65 -1.49 11.41
C TYR A 206 21.54 -0.82 10.35
N VAL A 207 21.98 0.42 10.57
CA VAL A 207 22.84 1.15 9.60
C VAL A 207 24.33 0.94 9.88
N GLN A 208 24.70 0.26 10.97
CA GLN A 208 26.08 0.22 11.45
C GLN A 208 26.86 -1.07 11.14
N HIS A 209 26.51 -1.80 10.08
CA HIS A 209 27.31 -2.95 9.62
C HIS A 209 27.70 -2.96 8.12
N ASP A 210 27.39 -1.91 7.36
CA ASP A 210 27.71 -1.85 5.91
C ASP A 210 28.95 -1.01 5.55
N TRP A 211 29.89 -0.78 6.49
CA TRP A 211 31.09 0.05 6.22
C TRP A 211 32.42 -0.47 6.79
N LEU A 212 32.62 -1.78 6.99
CA LEU A 212 33.94 -2.31 7.35
C LEU A 212 34.32 -3.61 6.62
N GLU A 213 34.13 -3.66 5.30
CA GLU A 213 35.01 -4.46 4.44
C GLU A 213 35.40 -3.61 3.21
N GLY A 214 36.50 -2.90 3.39
CA GLY A 214 37.33 -2.33 2.32
C GLY A 214 38.76 -2.76 2.54
#